data_AF-A0A763YVN0-F1
#
_entry.id   AF-A0A763YVN0-F1
#
_cell.length_a   1.000
_cell.length_b   1.000
_cell.length_c   1.000
_cell.angle_alpha   90.00
_cell.angle_beta   90.00
_cell.angle_gamma   90.00
#
_symmetry.space_group_name_H-M   'P 1'
#
loop_
_entity.id
_entity.type
_entity.pdbx_description
1 polymer ?
#
loop_
_entity_poly.entity_id
_entity_poly.type
_entity_poly.pdbx_seq_one_letter_code
_entity_poly.pdbx_strand_id
1 'polypeptide(L)'
;MPVNKFVIVACLAALVCGCSTSKEEMLPPGDSTMLELWNDGASASHATTESRATLRRPVSDSERTLSQQTRESYSRTQENEIQQVFPRLPNPDLVMYVFPHLAGGNTPVPGYSTVFPFYSQVQYALPGERTGDL
;
A
#
# COMPACT_ATOMS: atom_id res chain seq x y z
N MET A 1 30.26 42.48 27.50
CA MET A 1 31.15 41.48 28.10
C MET A 1 31.20 40.29 27.15
N PRO A 2 32.36 39.92 26.55
CA PRO A 2 32.40 38.82 25.60
C PRO A 2 32.25 37.50 26.36
N VAL A 3 31.13 36.81 26.13
CA VAL A 3 30.93 35.46 26.66
C VAL A 3 31.99 34.55 26.05
N ASN A 4 32.81 33.94 26.89
CA ASN A 4 33.91 33.09 26.45
C ASN A 4 33.33 31.89 25.68
N LYS A 5 33.75 31.70 24.43
CA LYS A 5 33.23 30.64 23.54
C LYS A 5 33.35 29.25 24.18
N PHE A 6 34.37 29.05 25.02
CA PHE A 6 34.54 27.82 25.80
C PHE A 6 33.39 27.55 26.80
N VAL A 7 32.83 28.60 27.42
CA VAL A 7 31.71 28.46 28.36
C VAL A 7 30.43 28.08 27.60
N ILE A 8 30.22 28.64 26.42
CA ILE A 8 29.08 28.29 25.56
C ILE A 8 29.17 26.82 25.13
N VAL A 9 30.35 26.37 24.68
CA VAL A 9 30.57 24.97 24.28
C VAL A 9 30.39 24.01 25.47
N ALA A 10 30.86 24.38 26.66
CA ALA A 10 30.67 23.58 27.87
C ALA A 10 29.19 23.45 28.28
N CYS A 11 28.42 24.55 28.22
CA CYS A 11 26.97 24.52 28.47
C CYS A 11 26.21 23.71 27.42
N LEU A 12 26.61 23.79 26.15
CA LEU A 12 26.00 23.01 25.06
C LEU A 12 26.27 21.50 25.23
N ALA A 13 27.49 21.13 25.64
CA ALA A 13 27.82 19.73 25.93
C ALA A 13 27.01 19.18 27.11
N ALA A 14 26.83 19.96 28.18
CA ALA A 14 26.05 19.53 29.35
C ALA A 14 24.56 19.28 29.05
N LEU A 15 23.97 20.02 28.11
CA LEU A 15 22.57 19.84 27.70
C LEU A 15 22.32 18.55 26.90
N VAL A 16 23.35 17.98 26.25
CA VAL A 16 23.21 16.76 25.45
C VAL A 16 23.30 15.49 26.31
N CYS A 17 23.81 15.58 27.55
CA CYS A 17 23.99 14.44 28.45
C CYS A 17 22.70 13.95 29.15
N GLY A 18 21.58 14.64 28.99
CA GLY A 18 20.34 14.34 29.73
C GLY A 18 19.24 13.83 28.82
N CYS A 19 19.20 12.51 28.56
CA CYS A 19 18.02 11.68 28.26
C CYS A 19 18.45 10.29 27.74
N SER A 20 19.19 9.52 28.54
CA SER A 20 19.37 8.08 28.30
C SER A 20 18.50 7.31 29.27
N THR A 21 17.21 7.14 28.95
CA THR A 21 16.37 6.16 29.64
C THR A 21 16.68 4.78 29.05
N SER A 22 16.95 3.80 29.90
CA SER A 22 17.25 2.43 29.47
C SER A 22 15.95 1.68 29.18
N LYS A 23 15.98 0.79 28.18
CA LYS A 23 14.85 -0.08 27.82
C LYS A 23 14.31 -0.85 29.02
N GLU A 24 15.21 -1.30 29.89
CA GLU A 24 14.88 -2.10 31.08
C GLU A 24 14.10 -1.31 32.14
N GLU A 25 14.26 0.01 32.21
CA GLU A 25 13.51 0.88 33.12
C GLU A 25 12.11 1.20 32.55
N MET A 26 12.01 1.45 31.24
CA MET A 26 10.74 1.81 30.59
C MET A 26 9.84 0.63 30.27
N LEU A 27 10.42 -0.53 29.99
CA LEU A 27 9.71 -1.73 29.56
C LEU A 27 10.37 -2.96 30.21
N PRO A 28 10.31 -3.09 31.55
CA PRO A 28 10.85 -4.26 32.22
C PRO A 28 10.14 -5.50 31.66
N PRO A 29 10.88 -6.53 31.19
CA PRO A 29 10.27 -7.80 30.89
C PRO A 29 9.69 -8.33 32.21
N GLY A 30 8.37 -8.43 32.30
CA GLY A 30 7.73 -9.02 33.46
C GLY A 30 8.14 -10.49 33.64
N ASP A 31 7.77 -11.08 34.76
CA ASP A 31 8.13 -12.47 35.09
C ASP A 31 7.37 -13.54 34.27
N SER A 32 6.47 -13.12 33.37
CA SER A 32 5.63 -14.02 32.58
C SER A 32 6.33 -14.52 31.32
N THR A 33 6.14 -15.81 31.04
CA THR A 33 6.66 -16.41 29.81
C THR A 33 5.81 -16.00 28.61
N MET A 34 6.39 -15.92 27.40
CA MET A 34 5.61 -15.64 26.18
C MET A 34 4.49 -16.65 25.94
N LEU A 35 4.69 -17.90 26.38
CA LEU A 35 3.68 -18.96 26.28
C LEU A 35 2.52 -18.73 27.26
N GLU A 36 2.81 -18.27 28.47
CA GLU A 36 1.81 -17.89 29.46
C GLU A 36 1.00 -16.68 29.00
N LEU A 37 1.67 -15.64 28.50
CA LEU A 37 1.03 -14.48 27.86
C LEU A 37 0.15 -14.86 26.66
N TRP A 38 0.58 -15.84 25.86
CA TRP A 38 -0.20 -16.33 24.71
C TRP A 38 -1.45 -17.09 25.15
N ASN A 39 -1.32 -17.95 26.15
CA ASN A 39 -2.44 -18.71 26.70
C ASN A 39 -3.43 -17.82 27.46
N ASP A 40 -2.93 -16.78 28.15
CA ASP A 40 -3.75 -15.79 28.86
C ASP A 40 -4.40 -14.78 27.88
N GLY A 41 -3.67 -14.35 26.85
CA GLY A 41 -4.12 -13.41 25.82
C GLY A 41 -5.14 -13.98 24.81
N ALA A 42 -5.33 -15.30 24.79
CA ALA A 42 -6.46 -15.94 24.09
C ALA A 42 -7.74 -15.94 24.93
N SER A 43 -7.63 -15.70 26.23
CA SER A 43 -8.77 -15.53 27.13
C SER A 43 -9.15 -14.05 27.15
N ALA A 44 -9.99 -13.64 26.22
CA ALA A 44 -10.71 -12.37 26.29
C ALA A 44 -11.66 -12.38 27.50
N SER A 45 -11.10 -12.32 28.70
CA SER A 45 -11.84 -12.14 29.94
C SER A 45 -12.50 -10.75 29.90
N HIS A 46 -13.72 -10.65 30.42
CA HIS A 46 -14.51 -9.41 30.43
C HIS A 46 -13.70 -8.19 30.93
N ALA A 47 -12.74 -8.41 31.83
CA ALA A 47 -11.82 -7.38 32.34
C ALA A 47 -10.95 -6.71 31.25
N THR A 48 -10.51 -7.44 30.21
CA THR A 48 -9.72 -6.88 29.10
C THR A 48 -10.58 -6.07 28.13
N THR A 49 -11.86 -6.42 27.98
CA THR A 49 -12.82 -5.66 27.18
C THR A 49 -13.25 -4.40 27.90
N GLU A 50 -13.49 -4.46 29.21
CA GLU A 50 -13.85 -3.30 30.02
C GLU A 50 -12.68 -2.31 30.17
N SER A 51 -11.45 -2.78 30.41
CA SER A 51 -10.26 -1.92 30.43
C SER A 51 -9.95 -1.29 29.06
N ARG A 52 -10.26 -1.97 27.96
CA ARG A 52 -10.19 -1.35 26.62
C ARG A 52 -11.34 -0.38 26.36
N ALA A 53 -12.52 -0.61 26.94
CA ALA A 53 -13.66 0.29 26.81
C ALA A 53 -13.43 1.62 27.55
N THR A 54 -12.77 1.61 28.71
CA THR A 54 -12.43 2.84 29.45
C THR A 54 -11.43 3.72 28.71
N LEU A 55 -10.51 3.13 27.93
CA LEU A 55 -9.52 3.85 27.12
C LEU A 55 -10.04 4.25 25.73
N ARG A 56 -11.24 3.82 25.34
CA ARG A 56 -11.78 4.10 24.00
C ARG A 56 -12.50 5.44 23.99
N ARG A 57 -11.94 6.42 23.30
CA ARG A 57 -12.67 7.63 22.91
C ARG A 57 -13.93 7.22 22.13
N PRO A 58 -15.14 7.68 22.50
CA PRO A 58 -16.35 7.41 21.72
C PRO A 58 -16.18 8.03 20.33
N VAL A 59 -16.59 7.28 19.31
CA VAL A 59 -16.61 7.80 17.93
C VAL A 59 -17.68 8.88 17.89
N SER A 60 -17.29 10.10 17.52
CA SER A 60 -18.23 11.21 17.37
C SER A 60 -19.19 10.97 16.20
N ASP A 61 -20.35 11.61 16.23
CA ASP A 61 -21.33 11.47 15.16
C ASP A 61 -20.78 11.94 13.81
N SER A 62 -19.94 12.99 13.81
CA SER A 62 -19.25 13.44 12.59
C SER A 62 -18.30 12.38 12.03
N GLU A 63 -17.49 11.72 12.87
CA GLU A 63 -16.60 10.62 12.47
C GLU A 63 -17.41 9.41 11.95
N ARG A 64 -18.56 9.11 12.56
CA ARG A 64 -19.48 8.07 12.08
C ARG A 64 -20.00 8.40 10.69
N THR A 65 -20.54 9.60 10.48
CA THR A 65 -21.04 10.06 9.18
C THR A 65 -19.93 10.03 8.12
N LEU A 66 -18.72 10.51 8.44
CA LEU A 66 -17.58 10.48 7.53
C LEU A 66 -17.17 9.05 7.15
N SER A 67 -17.15 8.13 8.13
CA SER A 67 -16.84 6.72 7.90
C SER A 67 -17.90 6.00 7.06
N GLN A 68 -19.14 6.46 7.14
CA GLN A 68 -20.28 5.93 6.41
C GLN A 68 -20.28 6.45 4.98
N GLN A 69 -20.08 7.76 4.78
CA GLN A 69 -19.86 8.36 3.45
C GLN A 69 -18.66 7.74 2.73
N THR A 70 -17.55 7.51 3.44
CA THR A 70 -16.37 6.84 2.87
C THR A 70 -16.69 5.41 2.44
N ARG A 71 -17.43 4.64 3.26
CA ARG A 71 -17.87 3.29 2.89
C ARG A 71 -18.83 3.29 1.71
N GLU A 72 -19.79 4.19 1.70
CA GLU A 72 -20.79 4.35 0.62
C GLU A 72 -20.14 4.78 -0.69
N SER A 73 -19.09 5.61 -0.65
CA SER A 73 -18.33 6.03 -1.85
C SER A 73 -17.56 4.89 -2.52
N TYR A 74 -17.17 3.87 -1.75
CA TYR A 74 -16.41 2.72 -2.26
C TYR A 74 -17.32 1.54 -2.61
N SER A 75 -18.52 1.45 -2.02
CA SER A 75 -19.52 0.44 -2.38
C SER A 75 -20.21 0.81 -3.70
N ARG A 76 -20.32 -0.16 -4.61
CA ARG A 76 -21.04 -0.02 -5.89
C ARG A 76 -22.40 0.68 -5.69
N THR A 77 -22.60 1.81 -6.35
CA THR A 77 -23.91 2.45 -6.53
C THR A 77 -24.43 2.16 -7.94
N GLN A 78 -25.74 2.30 -8.20
CA GLN A 78 -26.31 2.10 -9.54
C GLN A 78 -25.66 3.01 -10.59
N GLU A 79 -25.22 4.19 -10.16
CA GLU A 79 -24.58 5.23 -10.95
C GLU A 79 -23.12 4.88 -11.29
N ASN A 80 -22.44 4.12 -10.43
CA ASN A 80 -21.04 3.77 -10.58
C ASN A 80 -20.83 2.37 -11.20
N GLU A 81 -21.90 1.60 -11.41
CA GLU A 81 -21.85 0.26 -12.01
C GLU A 81 -21.42 0.27 -13.49
N ILE A 82 -21.66 1.38 -14.19
CA ILE A 82 -21.30 1.56 -15.60
C ILE A 82 -19.82 1.98 -15.74
N GLN A 83 -19.17 2.40 -14.64
CA GLN A 83 -17.77 2.83 -14.66
C GLN A 83 -16.84 1.62 -14.60
N GLN A 84 -16.00 1.47 -15.62
CA GLN A 84 -14.99 0.43 -15.67
C GLN A 84 -13.86 0.77 -14.68
N VAL A 85 -13.89 0.16 -13.49
CA VAL A 85 -12.92 0.39 -12.39
C VAL A 85 -11.47 0.11 -12.82
N PHE A 86 -11.28 -0.83 -13.75
CA PHE A 86 -9.98 -1.17 -14.32
C PHE A 86 -10.01 -0.93 -15.82
N PRO A 87 -9.62 0.25 -16.31
CA PRO A 87 -9.62 0.53 -17.73
C PRO A 87 -8.51 -0.27 -18.44
N ARG A 88 -8.68 -0.59 -19.72
CA ARG A 88 -7.70 -1.41 -20.48
C ARG A 88 -6.51 -0.55 -20.91
N LEU A 89 -5.31 -1.12 -20.88
CA LEU A 89 -4.13 -0.50 -21.47
C LEU A 89 -4.15 -0.65 -23.00
N PRO A 90 -3.60 0.31 -23.76
CA PRO A 90 -3.47 0.20 -25.21
C PRO A 90 -2.65 -1.03 -25.60
N ASN A 91 -3.15 -1.80 -26.57
CA ASN A 91 -2.43 -2.92 -27.17
C ASN A 91 -2.34 -2.66 -28.68
N PRO A 92 -1.24 -2.03 -29.17
CA PRO A 92 -1.13 -1.69 -30.57
C PRO A 92 -1.00 -2.94 -31.45
N ASP A 93 -1.45 -2.85 -32.68
CA ASP A 93 -1.23 -3.88 -33.68
C ASP A 93 0.14 -3.72 -34.33
N LEU A 94 0.80 -4.85 -34.59
CA LEU A 94 2.02 -4.95 -35.35
C LEU A 94 1.75 -5.53 -36.73
N VAL A 95 2.49 -5.05 -37.72
CA VAL A 95 2.44 -5.55 -39.09
C VAL A 95 3.74 -6.29 -39.40
N MET A 96 3.64 -7.55 -39.80
CA MET A 96 4.76 -8.34 -40.31
C MET A 96 4.59 -8.57 -41.80
N TYR A 97 5.67 -8.35 -42.55
CA TYR A 97 5.76 -8.75 -43.95
C TYR A 97 6.43 -10.12 -44.06
N VAL A 98 5.75 -11.06 -44.70
CA VAL A 98 6.26 -12.39 -45.01
C VAL A 98 6.78 -12.36 -46.43
N PHE A 99 8.08 -12.59 -46.62
CA PHE A 99 8.69 -12.65 -47.94
C PHE A 99 8.21 -13.89 -48.72
N PRO A 100 8.09 -13.82 -50.06
CA PRO A 100 7.79 -14.98 -50.88
C PRO A 100 8.80 -16.12 -50.62
N HIS A 101 8.31 -17.34 -50.42
CA HIS A 101 9.15 -18.51 -50.14
C HIS A 101 8.47 -19.81 -50.57
N LEU A 102 9.22 -20.92 -50.57
CA LEU A 102 8.67 -22.26 -50.76
C LEU A 102 8.36 -22.89 -49.40
N ALA A 103 7.12 -23.34 -49.19
CA ALA A 103 6.71 -24.11 -48.03
C ALA A 103 6.53 -25.59 -48.40
N GLY A 104 6.80 -26.51 -47.46
CA GLY A 104 6.61 -27.95 -47.70
C GLY A 104 7.43 -28.50 -48.87
N GLY A 105 8.62 -27.94 -49.13
CA GLY A 105 9.55 -28.39 -50.16
C GLY A 105 9.35 -27.73 -51.53
N ASN A 106 8.12 -27.62 -52.03
CA ASN A 106 7.87 -27.14 -53.41
C ASN A 106 6.62 -26.26 -53.59
N THR A 107 5.89 -25.93 -52.52
CA THR A 107 4.67 -25.13 -52.65
C THR A 107 5.01 -23.65 -52.56
N PRO A 108 4.80 -22.84 -53.62
CA PRO A 108 5.10 -21.41 -53.56
C PRO A 108 4.09 -20.68 -52.69
N VAL A 109 4.60 -19.92 -51.72
CA VAL A 109 3.84 -19.00 -50.88
C VAL A 109 4.16 -17.58 -51.34
N PRO A 110 3.16 -16.77 -51.77
CA PRO A 110 3.39 -15.40 -52.19
C PRO A 110 3.78 -14.53 -50.99
N GLY A 111 4.35 -13.35 -51.25
CA GLY A 111 4.60 -12.37 -50.20
C GLY A 111 3.31 -11.69 -49.75
N TYR A 112 3.12 -11.53 -48.45
CA TYR A 112 1.94 -10.85 -47.89
C TYR A 112 2.27 -10.20 -46.54
N SER A 113 1.46 -9.21 -46.16
CA SER A 113 1.51 -8.61 -44.84
C SER A 113 0.44 -9.22 -43.95
N THR A 114 0.76 -9.47 -42.69
CA THR A 114 -0.18 -9.93 -41.66
C THR A 114 -0.12 -9.00 -40.45
N VAL A 115 -1.23 -8.92 -39.71
CA VAL A 115 -1.40 -8.05 -38.55
C VAL A 115 -1.64 -8.91 -37.31
N PHE A 116 -0.96 -8.60 -36.20
CA PHE A 116 -1.10 -9.30 -34.93
C PHE A 116 -0.88 -8.35 -33.74
N PRO A 117 -1.49 -8.61 -32.59
CA PRO A 117 -1.37 -7.71 -31.44
C PRO A 117 0.04 -7.73 -30.83
N PHE A 118 0.49 -6.59 -30.29
CA PHE A 118 1.78 -6.48 -29.62
C PHE A 118 1.86 -7.36 -28.35
N TYR A 119 0.80 -7.38 -27.54
CA TYR A 119 0.65 -8.24 -26.38
C TYR A 119 -0.36 -9.37 -26.65
N SER A 120 -0.07 -10.57 -26.15
CA SER A 120 -0.94 -11.75 -26.28
C SER A 120 -2.23 -11.66 -25.46
N GLN A 121 -2.26 -10.80 -24.44
CA GLN A 121 -3.38 -10.63 -23.52
C GLN A 121 -3.67 -9.14 -23.34
N VAL A 122 -4.95 -8.82 -23.11
CA VAL A 122 -5.37 -7.47 -22.75
C VAL A 122 -4.94 -7.19 -21.33
N GLN A 123 -4.12 -6.16 -21.16
CA GLN A 123 -3.70 -5.69 -19.84
C GLN A 123 -4.65 -4.63 -19.31
N TYR A 124 -4.87 -4.62 -18.01
CA TYR A 124 -5.70 -3.62 -17.32
C TYR A 124 -4.80 -2.70 -16.52
N ALA A 125 -5.13 -1.40 -16.54
CA ALA A 125 -4.41 -0.40 -15.79
C ALA A 125 -4.73 -0.51 -14.29
N LEU A 126 -3.69 -0.43 -13.47
CA LEU A 126 -3.82 -0.26 -12.03
C LEU A 126 -4.24 1.17 -11.68
N PRO A 127 -4.79 1.41 -10.48
CA PRO A 127 -5.14 2.76 -10.05
C PRO A 127 -3.93 3.71 -10.14
N GLY A 128 -4.10 4.81 -10.86
CA GLY A 128 -3.04 5.81 -11.08
C GLY A 128 -2.16 5.57 -12.30
N GLU A 129 -2.28 4.43 -12.98
CA GLU A 129 -1.63 4.21 -14.26
C GLU A 129 -2.35 4.95 -15.39
N ARG A 130 -1.57 5.45 -16.36
CA ARG A 130 -2.11 6.23 -17.48
C ARG A 130 -2.56 5.28 -18.58
N THR A 131 -3.83 5.37 -18.97
CA THR A 131 -4.45 4.50 -19.99
C THR A 131 -4.28 4.93 -21.44
N GLY A 132 -3.46 5.96 -21.71
CA GLY A 132 -3.13 6.42 -23.06
C GLY A 132 -3.46 7.90 -23.32
N ASP A 133 -3.34 8.26 -24.60
CA ASP A 133 -3.48 9.56 -25.29
C ASP A 133 -2.28 10.54 -25.23
N LEU A 134 -1.64 10.65 -26.41
CA LEU A 134 -1.03 11.86 -26.99
C LEU A 134 -1.69 12.12 -28.36
#